data_AF-A0A895YN36-F1
#
_entry.id   AF-A0A895YN36-F1
#
_cell.length_a   1.000
_cell.length_b   1.000
_cell.length_c   1.000
_cell.angle_alpha   90.00
_cell.angle_beta   90.00
_cell.angle_gamma   90.00
#
_symmetry.space_group_name_H-M   'P 1'
#
loop_
_entity.id
_entity.type
_entity.pdbx_description
1 polymer ?
#
loop_
_entity_poly.entity_id
_entity_poly.type
_entity_poly.pdbx_seq_one_letter_code
_entity_poly.pdbx_strand_id
1 'polypeptide(L)'
;MDSSTWFTLPFIDEPLASVTHAGNGKDADLVIEFATGRRMEFGVSHARVETGDGIIVEVRPYDDATLTITYTGSGLTLRRGRIHFTDDERWLAEFLADAHDWVESGQRTLGYVVHAELWLGSTSGTSGVGS
;
A
#
# COMPACT_ATOMS: atom_id res chain seq x y z
N MET A 1 -10.12 23.86 -10.51
CA MET A 1 -10.86 22.87 -9.70
C MET A 1 -10.20 21.55 -9.99
N ASP A 2 -9.47 21.01 -9.02
CA ASP A 2 -8.76 19.74 -9.16
C ASP A 2 -9.81 18.62 -9.15
N SER A 3 -10.14 18.09 -10.32
CA SER A 3 -10.99 16.91 -10.46
C SER A 3 -10.13 15.65 -10.43
N SER A 4 -9.16 15.56 -9.52
CA SER A 4 -8.34 14.37 -9.37
C SER A 4 -9.24 13.23 -8.90
N THR A 5 -9.54 12.28 -9.78
CA THR A 5 -10.35 11.11 -9.44
C THR A 5 -9.53 10.18 -8.53
N TRP A 6 -9.98 10.00 -7.30
CA TRP A 6 -9.38 9.05 -6.35
C TRP A 6 -10.07 7.69 -6.46
N PHE A 7 -9.27 6.62 -6.41
CA PHE A 7 -9.73 5.24 -6.50
C PHE A 7 -9.47 4.50 -5.21
N THR A 8 -10.52 3.93 -4.63
CA THR A 8 -10.39 3.06 -3.47
C THR A 8 -9.80 1.72 -3.89
N LEU A 9 -8.78 1.27 -3.16
CA LEU A 9 -8.18 -0.04 -3.37
C LEU A 9 -9.19 -1.15 -3.01
N PRO A 10 -9.31 -2.23 -3.82
CA PRO A 10 -10.37 -3.22 -3.65
C PRO A 10 -10.12 -4.22 -2.52
N PHE A 11 -8.99 -4.14 -1.81
CA PHE A 11 -8.53 -5.08 -0.79
C PHE A 11 -8.58 -4.49 0.64
N ILE A 12 -9.65 -3.74 0.93
CA ILE A 12 -9.90 -3.22 2.28
C ILE A 12 -10.17 -4.38 3.25
N ASP A 13 -9.66 -4.23 4.47
CA ASP A 13 -9.65 -5.21 5.55
C ASP A 13 -8.92 -6.53 5.24
N GLU A 14 -8.18 -6.59 4.13
CA GLU A 14 -7.36 -7.75 3.83
C GLU A 14 -6.12 -7.80 4.74
N PRO A 15 -5.76 -9.00 5.29
CA PRO A 15 -4.55 -9.17 6.07
C PRO A 15 -3.28 -8.96 5.24
N LEU A 16 -2.38 -8.15 5.78
CA LEU A 16 -1.09 -7.83 5.19
C LEU A 16 0.05 -8.46 5.98
N ALA A 17 1.12 -8.83 5.28
CA ALA A 17 2.40 -9.17 5.87
C ALA A 17 3.24 -7.91 6.10
N SER A 18 3.31 -7.02 5.10
CA SER A 18 4.06 -5.77 5.18
C SER A 18 3.52 -4.72 4.21
N VAL A 19 3.81 -3.45 4.51
CA VAL A 19 3.81 -2.37 3.51
C VAL A 19 5.18 -1.75 3.53
N THR A 20 5.80 -1.58 2.37
CA THR A 20 7.15 -1.02 2.26
C THR A 20 7.16 0.11 1.25
N HIS A 21 7.65 1.26 1.68
CA HIS A 21 7.95 2.41 0.82
C HIS A 21 9.47 2.52 0.67
N ALA A 22 9.98 2.40 -0.54
CA ALA A 22 11.42 2.48 -0.83
C ALA A 22 11.68 3.56 -1.88
N GLY A 23 12.56 4.53 -1.60
CA GLY A 23 12.84 5.59 -2.57
C GLY A 23 13.77 6.69 -2.08
N ASN A 24 14.09 7.61 -2.98
CA ASN A 24 15.06 8.69 -2.77
C ASN A 24 14.40 10.10 -2.78
N GLY A 25 13.09 10.16 -2.56
CA GLY A 25 12.31 11.40 -2.53
C GLY A 25 11.93 11.96 -3.91
N LYS A 26 12.53 11.45 -5.00
CA LYS A 26 12.12 11.75 -6.37
C LYS A 26 11.35 10.58 -6.98
N ASP A 27 11.93 9.39 -6.87
CA ASP A 27 11.37 8.14 -7.34
C ASP A 27 11.23 7.23 -6.12
N ALA A 28 10.06 6.63 -5.95
CA ALA A 28 9.81 5.69 -4.88
C ALA A 28 8.85 4.60 -5.35
N ASP A 29 8.97 3.44 -4.76
CA ASP A 29 8.07 2.31 -4.94
C ASP A 29 7.32 2.05 -3.65
N LEU A 30 6.04 1.71 -3.80
CA LEU A 30 5.21 1.19 -2.73
C LEU A 30 4.93 -0.28 -2.99
N VAL A 31 5.39 -1.13 -2.07
CA VAL A 31 5.19 -2.57 -2.09
C VAL A 31 4.20 -2.93 -0.99
N ILE A 32 3.12 -3.62 -1.35
CA ILE A 32 2.13 -4.18 -0.42
C ILE A 32 2.24 -5.70 -0.50
N GLU A 33 2.66 -6.33 0.60
CA GLU A 33 2.72 -7.78 0.74
C GLU A 33 1.56 -8.25 1.60
N PHE A 34 0.76 -9.17 1.06
CA PHE A 34 -0.40 -9.73 1.71
C PHE A 34 0.00 -10.94 2.55
N ALA A 35 -0.73 -11.24 3.63
CA ALA A 35 -0.45 -12.41 4.46
C ALA A 35 -0.62 -13.74 3.69
N THR A 36 -1.35 -13.70 2.58
CA THR A 36 -1.53 -14.81 1.62
C THR A 36 -0.28 -15.08 0.76
N GLY A 37 0.76 -14.24 0.86
CA GLY A 37 1.96 -14.29 0.01
C GLY A 37 1.80 -13.50 -1.30
N ARG A 38 0.63 -12.91 -1.56
CA ARG A 38 0.45 -12.04 -2.73
C ARG A 38 1.25 -10.75 -2.57
N ARG A 39 1.70 -10.18 -3.69
CA ARG A 39 2.45 -8.93 -3.72
C ARG A 39 1.92 -7.98 -4.78
N MET A 40 1.79 -6.71 -4.41
CA MET A 40 1.50 -5.61 -5.31
C MET A 40 2.60 -4.56 -5.19
N GLU A 41 3.07 -4.06 -6.31
CA GLU A 41 4.12 -3.05 -6.37
C GLU A 41 3.76 -1.99 -7.41
N PHE A 42 3.92 -0.73 -7.06
CA PHE A 42 3.72 0.38 -7.99
C PHE A 42 4.58 1.58 -7.61
N GLY A 43 4.98 2.34 -8.62
CA GLY A 43 5.70 3.59 -8.43
C GLY A 43 4.80 4.62 -7.74
N VAL A 44 5.39 5.40 -6.84
CA VAL A 44 4.71 6.49 -6.15
C VAL A 44 5.52 7.79 -6.22
N SER A 45 4.85 8.88 -6.54
CA SER A 45 5.42 10.24 -6.42
C SER A 45 5.04 10.89 -5.09
N HIS A 46 4.05 10.34 -4.40
CA HIS A 46 3.68 10.70 -3.03
C HIS A 46 3.02 9.52 -2.32
N ALA A 47 3.42 9.24 -1.08
CA ALA A 47 2.76 8.27 -0.22
C ALA A 47 2.51 8.86 1.17
N ARG A 48 1.24 8.83 1.60
CA ARG A 48 0.84 9.08 2.99
C ARG A 48 0.40 7.78 3.61
N VAL A 49 1.03 7.41 4.73
CA VAL A 49 0.65 6.23 5.50
C VAL A 49 0.28 6.67 6.91
N GLU A 50 -0.97 6.43 7.27
CA GLU A 50 -1.46 6.56 8.65
C GLU A 50 -1.47 5.18 9.30
N THR A 51 -1.06 5.10 10.56
CA THR A 51 -0.98 3.84 11.30
C THR A 51 -1.79 3.93 12.57
N GLY A 52 -2.59 2.90 12.84
CA GLY A 52 -3.19 2.66 14.16
C GLY A 52 -2.21 2.01 15.13
N ASP A 53 -2.74 1.60 16.29
CA ASP A 53 -1.97 0.93 17.34
C ASP A 53 -1.41 -0.42 16.89
N GLY A 54 -0.27 -0.80 17.45
CA GLY A 54 0.36 -2.11 17.22
C GLY A 54 1.12 -2.26 15.90
N ILE A 55 1.24 -1.19 15.11
CA ILE A 55 2.06 -1.16 13.89
C ILE A 55 3.48 -0.71 14.24
N ILE A 56 4.45 -1.49 13.80
CA ILE A 56 5.88 -1.21 13.89
C ILE A 56 6.30 -0.54 12.58
N VAL A 57 6.94 0.62 12.70
CA VAL A 57 7.54 1.34 11.58
C VAL A 57 9.05 1.23 11.69
N GLU A 58 9.66 0.62 10.68
CA GLU A 58 11.10 0.49 10.58
C GLU A 58 11.63 1.34 9.43
N VAL A 59 12.65 2.15 9.69
CA VAL A 59 13.32 2.98 8.69
C VAL A 59 14.77 2.53 8.56
N ARG A 60 15.19 2.16 7.35
CA ARG A 60 16.55 1.69 7.06
C ARG A 60 17.11 2.38 5.82
N PRO A 61 18.41 2.64 5.75
CA PRO A 61 19.06 2.96 4.48
C PRO A 61 19.00 1.73 3.57
N TYR A 62 18.64 1.93 2.31
CA TYR A 62 18.83 0.93 1.25
C TYR A 62 20.20 1.12 0.59
N ASP A 63 20.53 2.38 0.29
CA ASP A 63 21.84 2.84 -0.18
C ASP A 63 22.10 4.27 0.35
N ASP A 64 23.10 4.97 -0.20
CA ASP A 64 23.50 6.31 0.24
C ASP A 64 22.47 7.42 -0.03
N ALA A 65 21.47 7.17 -0.87
CA ALA A 65 20.46 8.15 -1.28
C ALA A 65 19.01 7.67 -1.09
N THR A 66 18.81 6.39 -0.77
CA THR A 66 17.52 5.72 -0.73
C THR A 66 17.20 5.22 0.67
N LEU A 67 15.99 5.49 1.14
CA LEU A 67 15.46 4.97 2.38
C LEU A 67 14.39 3.92 2.10
N THR A 68 14.32 2.93 2.97
CA THR A 68 13.22 1.98 3.06
C THR A 68 12.46 2.23 4.35
N ILE A 69 11.14 2.39 4.25
CA ILE A 69 10.22 2.53 5.37
C ILE A 69 9.27 1.33 5.30
N THR A 70 9.36 0.43 6.28
CA THR A 70 8.58 -0.79 6.32
C THR A 70 7.63 -0.78 7.51
N TYR A 71 6.35 -1.00 7.24
CA TYR A 71 5.27 -1.12 8.20
C TYR A 71 4.93 -2.60 8.39
N THR A 72 5.03 -3.08 9.63
CA THR A 72 4.70 -4.46 10.02
C THR A 72 3.89 -4.47 11.30
N GLY A 73 3.30 -5.62 11.65
CA GLY A 73 2.60 -5.78 12.91
C GLY A 73 1.77 -7.04 12.93
N SER A 74 1.48 -7.55 14.13
CA SER A 74 0.53 -8.66 14.28
C SER A 74 -0.86 -8.19 13.86
N GLY A 75 -1.49 -8.94 12.94
CA GLY A 75 -2.80 -8.59 12.39
C GLY A 75 -2.79 -7.32 11.52
N LEU A 76 -1.68 -6.95 10.90
CA LEU A 76 -1.63 -5.81 9.97
C LEU A 76 -2.73 -5.96 8.91
N THR A 77 -3.49 -4.88 8.69
CA THR A 77 -4.62 -4.83 7.75
C THR A 77 -4.70 -3.46 7.10
N LEU A 78 -5.13 -3.41 5.83
CA LEU A 78 -5.45 -2.14 5.16
C LEU A 78 -6.86 -1.71 5.53
N ARG A 79 -7.01 -0.70 6.39
CA ARG A 79 -8.34 -0.20 6.80
C ARG A 79 -8.96 0.73 5.77
N ARG A 80 -8.13 1.53 5.12
CA ARG A 80 -8.52 2.40 4.00
C ARG A 80 -7.32 2.54 3.07
N GLY A 81 -7.57 2.54 1.78
CA GLY A 81 -6.52 2.76 0.80
C GLY A 81 -7.11 3.42 -0.43
N ARG A 82 -6.49 4.48 -0.89
CA ARG A 82 -6.86 5.12 -2.14
C ARG A 82 -5.64 5.60 -2.91
N ILE A 83 -5.76 5.58 -4.22
CA ILE A 83 -4.73 6.07 -5.14
C ILE A 83 -5.31 7.11 -6.09
N HIS A 84 -4.49 8.01 -6.59
CA HIS A 84 -4.81 8.79 -7.78
C HIS A 84 -3.62 8.81 -8.74
N PHE A 85 -3.92 8.80 -10.03
CA PHE A 85 -2.91 8.89 -11.08
C PHE A 85 -2.45 10.34 -11.22
N THR A 86 -1.14 10.54 -11.38
CA THR A 86 -0.57 11.87 -11.57
C THR A 86 -0.65 12.36 -13.00
N ASP A 87 -0.62 11.44 -13.97
CA ASP A 87 -0.30 11.80 -15.36
C ASP A 87 -1.46 11.58 -16.34
N ASP A 88 -2.40 10.66 -16.10
CA ASP A 88 -3.51 10.40 -17.03
C ASP A 88 -4.66 9.57 -16.42
N GLU A 89 -5.91 9.98 -16.63
CA GLU A 89 -7.10 9.18 -16.24
C GLU A 89 -7.25 7.89 -17.07
N ARG A 90 -6.59 7.79 -18.23
CA ARG A 90 -6.59 6.57 -19.07
C ARG A 90 -6.00 5.35 -18.33
N TRP A 91 -5.07 5.58 -17.40
CA TRP A 91 -4.49 4.52 -16.57
C TRP A 91 -5.50 3.87 -15.63
N LEU A 92 -6.67 4.49 -15.39
CA LEU A 92 -7.71 3.89 -14.57
C LEU A 92 -8.25 2.59 -15.17
N ALA A 93 -8.58 2.60 -16.46
CA ALA A 93 -9.17 1.42 -17.11
C ALA A 93 -8.17 0.26 -17.10
N GLU A 94 -6.88 0.57 -17.33
CA GLU A 94 -5.78 -0.38 -17.23
C GLU A 94 -5.58 -0.86 -15.79
N PHE A 95 -5.65 0.02 -14.79
CA PHE A 95 -5.58 -0.36 -13.38
C PHE A 95 -6.69 -1.31 -12.97
N LEU A 96 -7.93 -1.05 -13.39
CA LEU A 96 -9.05 -1.94 -13.05
C LEU A 96 -8.92 -3.32 -13.71
N ALA A 97 -8.44 -3.36 -14.96
CA ALA A 97 -8.13 -4.63 -15.64
C ALA A 97 -6.98 -5.36 -14.93
N ASP A 98 -5.91 -4.65 -14.61
CA ASP A 98 -4.72 -5.18 -13.94
C ASP A 98 -5.03 -5.66 -12.52
N ALA A 99 -5.90 -4.95 -11.79
CA ALA A 99 -6.36 -5.32 -10.47
C ALA A 99 -7.18 -6.62 -10.50
N HIS A 100 -8.00 -6.81 -11.53
CA HIS A 100 -8.74 -8.06 -11.71
C HIS A 100 -7.79 -9.23 -11.98
N ASP A 101 -6.83 -9.06 -12.90
CA ASP A 101 -5.81 -10.08 -13.19
C ASP A 101 -4.92 -10.37 -11.98
N TRP A 102 -4.60 -9.35 -11.18
CA TRP A 102 -3.75 -9.48 -9.99
C TRP A 102 -4.40 -10.36 -8.92
N VAL A 103 -5.73 -10.26 -8.75
CA VAL A 103 -6.48 -11.14 -7.85
C VAL A 103 -6.23 -12.62 -8.19
N GLU A 104 -6.00 -12.92 -9.47
CA GLU A 104 -5.80 -14.28 -9.99
C GLU A 104 -4.31 -14.71 -10.01
N SER A 105 -3.38 -13.80 -10.32
CA SER A 105 -1.96 -14.14 -10.53
C SER A 105 -1.09 -14.11 -9.27
N GLY A 106 -1.49 -13.36 -8.25
CA GLY A 106 -0.82 -13.30 -6.94
C GLY A 106 0.44 -12.42 -6.88
N GLN A 107 1.02 -11.98 -7.99
CA GLN A 107 2.13 -11.02 -7.97
C GLN A 107 2.07 -10.09 -9.18
N ARG A 108 2.18 -8.77 -8.96
CA ARG A 108 2.24 -7.80 -10.07
C ARG A 108 2.98 -6.51 -9.71
N THR A 109 3.83 -6.07 -10.63
CA THR A 109 4.39 -4.70 -10.68
C THR A 109 3.59 -3.90 -11.70
N LEU A 110 3.01 -2.78 -11.27
CA LEU A 110 2.20 -1.92 -12.11
C LEU A 110 3.10 -0.84 -12.73
N GLY A 111 2.95 -0.61 -14.04
CA GLY A 111 3.85 0.25 -14.83
C GLY A 111 3.57 1.76 -14.75
N TYR A 112 2.78 2.22 -13.78
CA TYR A 112 2.37 3.62 -13.64
C TYR A 112 2.71 4.17 -12.25
N VAL A 113 2.85 5.50 -12.19
CA VAL A 113 3.14 6.25 -10.96
C VAL A 113 1.86 6.84 -10.39
N VAL A 114 1.67 6.70 -9.08
CA VAL A 114 0.47 7.18 -8.38
C VAL A 114 0.82 8.00 -7.14
N HIS A 115 -0.15 8.76 -6.67
CA HIS A 115 -0.18 9.19 -5.27
C HIS A 115 -0.99 8.17 -4.47
N ALA A 116 -0.47 7.76 -3.33
CA ALA A 116 -1.11 6.78 -2.46
C ALA A 116 -1.42 7.37 -1.08
N GLU A 117 -2.61 7.06 -0.58
CA GLU A 117 -2.99 7.28 0.81
C GLU A 117 -3.47 5.97 1.42
N LEU A 118 -2.78 5.51 2.47
CA LEU A 118 -3.07 4.28 3.17
C LEU A 118 -3.36 4.56 4.65
N TRP A 119 -4.34 3.85 5.20
CA TRP A 119 -4.57 3.71 6.62
C TRP A 119 -4.34 2.25 7.00
N LEU A 120 -3.30 2.00 7.78
CA LEU A 120 -2.95 0.69 8.31
C LEU A 120 -3.48 0.54 9.74
N GLY A 121 -3.99 -0.65 10.06
CA GLY A 121 -4.42 -0.97 11.42
C GLY A 121 -4.03 -2.39 11.80
N SER A 122 -4.11 -2.68 13.10
CA SER A 122 -4.09 -4.06 13.57
C SER A 122 -5.54 -4.55 13.68
N THR A 123 -5.80 -5.76 13.19
CA THR A 123 -6.89 -6.58 13.73
C THR A 123 -6.42 -7.09 15.07
N SER A 124 -6.58 -6.26 16.09
CA SER A 124 -6.52 -6.72 17.47
C SER A 124 -7.56 -7.82 17.57
N GLY A 125 -7.13 -9.09 17.61
CA GLY A 125 -7.99 -10.16 18.10
C GLY A 125 -8.46 -9.68 19.46
N THR A 126 -9.77 -9.48 19.62
CA THR A 126 -10.39 -9.09 20.88
C THR A 126 -9.91 -10.12 21.91
N SER A 127 -8.85 -9.79 22.63
CA SER A 127 -8.47 -10.52 23.82
C SER A 127 -9.55 -10.15 24.79
N GLY A 128 -10.60 -10.98 24.82
CA GLY A 128 -11.56 -10.99 25.89
C GLY A 128 -10.79 -11.16 27.17
N VAL A 129 -10.54 -10.05 27.86
CA VAL A 129 -10.23 -10.09 29.28
C VAL A 129 -11.58 -9.96 29.95
N GLY A 130 -12.13 -11.12 30.30
CA GLY A 130 -13.25 -11.19 31.20
C GLY A 130 -12.85 -10.72 32.59
N SER A 131 -13.81 -10.13 33.28
CA SER A 131 -14.28 -10.54 34.62
C SER A 131 -15.65 -9.91 34.84
#